data_AF-A0A8S2YA17-F1
#
_entry.id   AF-A0A8S2YA17-F1
#
_cell.length_a   1.000
_cell.length_b   1.000
_cell.length_c   1.000
_cell.angle_alpha   90.00
_cell.angle_beta   90.00
_cell.angle_gamma   90.00
#
_symmetry.space_group_name_H-M   'P 1'
#
loop_
_entity.id
_entity.type
_entity.pdbx_description
1 polymer ?
#
loop_
_entity_poly.entity_id
_entity_poly.type
_entity_poly.pdbx_seq_one_letter_code
_entity_poly.pdbx_strand_id
1 'polypeptide(L)'
;MRQIRTVGGNVMGSPQSRSVQRTQIHALNYFIGLPDLFITINPADVHHPLAMYYAGINLDLDNVAPVQIETTFRRAQIVAQHPVAMAKFFNVLITSIIQALIEGGVVGPVKAHFGTVEAQGRGTLHLHLLVWLEHEYTPAQLKENIKTEQFRNSLIAYLEDIVKEDIDDLKNLSITDIEERSQYPAVLFCPNGSRLLQAQHRASALCRP
;
A
#
# COMPACT_ATOMS: atom_id res chain seq x y z
N MET A 1 3.38 -32.79 20.74
CA MET A 1 3.15 -31.75 19.70
C MET A 1 3.60 -30.32 20.07
N ARG A 2 4.17 -30.06 21.26
CA ARG A 2 4.58 -28.70 21.67
C ARG A 2 5.80 -28.18 20.88
N GLN A 3 6.76 -29.04 20.56
CA GLN A 3 7.99 -28.64 19.85
C GLN A 3 7.77 -28.30 18.36
N ILE A 4 6.84 -28.98 17.67
CA ILE A 4 6.44 -28.64 16.29
C ILE A 4 5.85 -27.22 16.24
N ARG A 5 5.13 -26.80 17.28
CA ARG A 5 4.57 -25.44 17.38
C ARG A 5 5.66 -24.37 17.55
N THR A 6 6.70 -24.66 18.32
CA THR A 6 7.81 -23.72 18.56
C THR A 6 8.62 -23.46 17.29
N VAL A 7 8.92 -24.50 16.50
CA VAL A 7 9.70 -24.33 15.26
C VAL A 7 8.87 -23.64 14.17
N GLY A 8 7.58 -24.00 14.04
CA GLY A 8 6.70 -23.39 13.05
C GLY A 8 6.53 -21.89 13.22
N GLY A 9 6.55 -21.37 14.46
CA GLY A 9 6.39 -19.94 14.72
C GLY A 9 7.45 -19.04 14.04
N ASN A 10 8.64 -19.57 13.79
CA ASN A 10 9.74 -18.85 13.16
C ASN A 10 9.75 -18.96 11.63
N VAL A 11 8.89 -19.80 11.06
CA VAL A 11 8.75 -19.95 9.61
C VAL A 11 7.68 -18.96 9.14
N MET A 12 8.10 -17.98 8.35
CA MET A 12 7.19 -16.99 7.76
C MET A 12 6.06 -17.68 6.99
N GLY A 13 4.82 -17.22 7.18
CA GLY A 13 3.64 -17.75 6.50
C GLY A 13 3.13 -19.10 7.02
N SER A 14 3.77 -19.70 8.02
CA SER A 14 3.31 -20.96 8.60
C SER A 14 1.99 -20.79 9.37
N PRO A 15 1.23 -21.88 9.61
CA PRO A 15 0.04 -21.83 10.46
C PRO A 15 0.34 -21.27 11.86
N GLN A 16 1.52 -21.56 12.40
CA GLN A 16 1.95 -21.07 13.71
C GLN A 16 2.31 -19.59 13.67
N SER A 17 3.03 -19.11 12.66
CA SER A 17 3.34 -17.67 12.53
C SER A 17 2.06 -16.86 12.39
N ARG A 18 1.10 -17.34 11.60
CA ARG A 18 -0.24 -16.72 11.47
C ARG A 18 -1.00 -16.70 12.79
N SER A 19 -0.90 -17.77 13.59
CA SER A 19 -1.50 -17.79 14.93
C SER A 19 -0.88 -16.75 15.86
N VAL A 20 0.45 -16.57 15.81
CA VAL A 20 1.16 -15.55 16.62
C VAL A 20 0.76 -14.14 16.19
N GLN A 21 0.72 -13.87 14.89
CA GLN A 21 0.28 -12.57 14.35
C GLN A 21 -1.16 -12.26 14.76
N ARG A 22 -2.06 -13.25 14.72
CA ARG A 22 -3.45 -13.08 15.19
C ARG A 22 -3.51 -12.71 16.67
N THR A 23 -2.69 -13.33 17.51
CA THR A 23 -2.59 -12.96 18.93
C THR A 23 -2.08 -11.54 19.11
N GLN A 24 -1.10 -11.09 18.31
CA GLN A 24 -0.61 -9.69 18.35
C GLN A 24 -1.71 -8.70 17.95
N ILE A 25 -2.46 -8.99 16.89
CA ILE A 25 -3.60 -8.17 16.45
C ILE A 25 -4.67 -8.11 17.55
N HIS A 26 -5.01 -9.24 18.19
CA HIS A 26 -5.95 -9.24 19.31
C HIS A 26 -5.46 -8.43 20.51
N ALA A 27 -4.15 -8.48 20.81
CA ALA A 27 -3.58 -7.67 21.86
C ALA A 27 -3.70 -6.17 21.54
N LEU A 28 -3.35 -5.75 20.31
CA LEU A 28 -3.56 -4.37 19.85
C LEU A 28 -5.03 -3.97 19.98
N ASN A 29 -5.95 -4.82 19.52
CA ASN A 29 -7.38 -4.56 19.63
C ASN A 29 -7.85 -4.34 21.07
N TYR A 30 -7.27 -5.08 22.03
CA TYR A 30 -7.59 -4.94 23.44
C TYR A 30 -7.05 -3.63 24.03
N PHE A 31 -5.84 -3.20 23.64
CA PHE A 31 -5.20 -2.01 24.22
C PHE A 31 -5.64 -0.70 23.59
N ILE A 32 -5.84 -0.66 22.27
CA ILE A 32 -6.07 0.59 21.53
C ILE A 32 -7.38 0.60 20.72
N GLY A 33 -8.20 -0.45 20.83
CA GLY A 33 -9.46 -0.57 20.09
C GLY A 33 -9.28 -1.19 18.69
N LEU A 34 -10.34 -1.22 17.90
CA LEU A 34 -10.30 -1.81 16.56
C LEU A 34 -9.51 -0.93 15.59
N PRO A 35 -8.89 -1.52 14.55
CA PRO A 35 -8.21 -0.77 13.50
C PRO A 35 -9.22 0.04 12.68
N ASP A 36 -8.81 1.24 12.27
CA ASP A 36 -9.62 2.16 11.48
C ASP A 36 -9.53 1.86 9.98
N LEU A 37 -8.35 1.47 9.52
CA LEU A 37 -8.10 1.15 8.12
C LEU A 37 -7.58 -0.28 7.96
N PHE A 38 -8.16 -0.98 6.99
CA PHE A 38 -7.63 -2.23 6.44
C PHE A 38 -7.18 -1.99 5.01
N ILE A 39 -5.87 -2.00 4.78
CA ILE A 39 -5.26 -1.67 3.50
C ILE A 39 -4.60 -2.91 2.93
N THR A 40 -4.86 -3.19 1.65
CA THR A 40 -4.12 -4.22 0.90
C THR A 40 -3.35 -3.56 -0.22
N ILE A 41 -2.02 -3.73 -0.21
CA ILE A 41 -1.14 -3.23 -1.26
C ILE A 41 -0.67 -4.42 -2.08
N ASN A 42 -1.09 -4.47 -3.34
CA ASN A 42 -0.72 -5.52 -4.29
C ASN A 42 0.02 -4.93 -5.50
N PRO A 43 1.36 -4.84 -5.45
CA PRO A 43 2.15 -4.34 -6.57
C PRO A 43 2.01 -5.21 -7.82
N ALA A 44 1.80 -4.58 -8.96
CA ALA A 44 1.75 -5.25 -10.26
C ALA A 44 3.17 -5.54 -10.79
N ASP A 45 3.86 -6.52 -10.24
CA ASP A 45 5.25 -6.88 -10.59
C ASP A 45 5.50 -7.13 -12.09
N VAL A 46 4.57 -7.76 -12.82
CA VAL A 46 4.70 -7.98 -14.27
C VAL A 46 4.61 -6.68 -15.08
N HIS A 47 3.91 -5.67 -14.57
CA HIS A 47 3.63 -4.42 -15.30
C HIS A 47 4.39 -3.21 -14.75
N HIS A 48 5.15 -3.37 -13.67
CA HIS A 48 5.84 -2.28 -13.01
C HIS A 48 7.26 -2.10 -13.59
N PRO A 49 7.62 -0.95 -14.18
CA PRO A 49 8.96 -0.73 -14.76
C PRO A 49 10.10 -0.95 -13.76
N LEU A 50 9.93 -0.50 -12.52
CA LEU A 50 10.87 -0.76 -11.43
C LEU A 50 11.16 -2.25 -11.22
N ALA A 51 10.18 -3.14 -11.38
CA ALA A 51 10.41 -4.59 -11.26
C ALA A 51 11.34 -5.09 -12.39
N MET A 52 11.15 -4.61 -13.62
CA MET A 52 12.04 -4.93 -14.75
C MET A 52 13.46 -4.38 -14.54
N TYR A 53 13.59 -3.17 -13.99
CA TYR A 53 14.87 -2.59 -13.61
C TYR A 53 15.60 -3.47 -12.58
N TYR A 54 14.92 -3.92 -11.52
CA TYR A 54 15.50 -4.85 -10.55
C TYR A 54 15.88 -6.20 -11.15
N ALA A 55 15.19 -6.65 -12.21
CA ALA A 55 15.52 -7.85 -12.95
C ALA A 55 16.71 -7.68 -13.91
N GLY A 56 17.34 -6.50 -13.96
CA GLY A 56 18.52 -6.22 -14.76
C GLY A 56 18.23 -5.76 -16.18
N ILE A 57 16.97 -5.41 -16.50
CA ILE A 57 16.64 -4.77 -17.77
C ILE A 57 17.09 -3.32 -17.72
N ASN A 58 17.88 -2.90 -18.71
CA ASN A 58 18.37 -1.54 -18.81
C ASN A 58 17.21 -0.61 -19.21
N LEU A 59 16.63 0.06 -18.22
CA LEU A 59 15.52 1.00 -18.39
C LEU A 59 15.90 2.35 -17.81
N ASP A 60 15.64 3.41 -18.57
CA ASP A 60 15.57 4.76 -18.02
C ASP A 60 14.25 4.91 -17.26
N LEU A 61 14.32 4.92 -15.93
CA LEU A 61 13.13 5.02 -15.08
C LEU A 61 12.42 6.37 -15.19
N ASP A 62 13.12 7.42 -15.62
CA ASP A 62 12.55 8.76 -15.75
C ASP A 62 11.84 8.93 -17.11
N ASN A 63 12.25 8.17 -18.12
CA ASN A 63 11.68 8.21 -19.48
C ASN A 63 11.40 6.81 -20.04
N VAL A 64 10.55 6.05 -19.36
CA VAL A 64 10.19 4.70 -19.82
C VAL A 64 9.31 4.81 -21.06
N ALA A 65 9.87 4.55 -22.24
CA ALA A 65 9.10 4.48 -23.47
C ALA A 65 8.35 3.13 -23.56
N PRO A 66 7.07 3.08 -24.01
CA PRO A 66 6.33 1.84 -24.21
C PRO A 66 7.06 0.80 -25.06
N VAL A 67 7.83 1.27 -26.06
CA VAL A 67 8.63 0.43 -26.97
C VAL A 67 9.80 -0.28 -26.28
N GLN A 68 10.28 0.22 -25.14
CA GLN A 68 11.36 -0.38 -24.35
C GLN A 68 10.86 -1.48 -23.40
N ILE A 69 9.53 -1.60 -23.26
CA ILE A 69 8.91 -2.56 -22.37
C ILE A 69 8.60 -3.84 -23.16
N GLU A 70 9.29 -4.92 -22.79
CA GLU A 70 9.07 -6.27 -23.33
C GLU A 70 7.59 -6.69 -23.30
N THR A 71 7.17 -7.62 -24.15
CA THR A 71 5.77 -8.12 -24.16
C THR A 71 5.34 -8.66 -22.79
N THR A 72 4.04 -8.63 -22.47
CA THR A 72 3.51 -9.13 -21.17
C THR A 72 3.98 -10.55 -20.85
N PHE A 73 3.97 -11.44 -21.86
CA PHE A 73 4.47 -12.80 -21.70
C PHE A 73 5.96 -12.83 -21.35
N ARG A 74 6.78 -12.03 -22.04
CA ARG A 74 8.21 -11.97 -21.79
C ARG A 74 8.51 -11.37 -20.41
N ARG A 75 7.77 -10.35 -19.96
CA ARG A 75 7.89 -9.80 -18.61
C ARG A 75 7.55 -10.83 -17.55
N ALA A 76 6.48 -11.61 -17.74
CA ALA A 76 6.14 -12.70 -16.82
C ALA A 76 7.25 -13.77 -16.74
N GLN A 77 7.90 -14.10 -17.85
CA GLN A 77 9.08 -14.98 -17.84
C GLN A 77 10.24 -14.37 -17.04
N ILE A 78 10.52 -13.07 -17.22
CA ILE A 78 11.59 -12.37 -16.49
C ILE A 78 11.32 -12.37 -14.99
N VAL A 79 10.09 -12.03 -14.57
CA VAL A 79 9.64 -12.07 -13.16
C VAL A 79 9.89 -13.47 -12.56
N ALA A 80 9.45 -14.51 -13.26
CA ALA A 80 9.62 -15.90 -12.81
C ALA A 80 11.08 -16.34 -12.71
N GLN A 81 11.96 -15.81 -13.57
CA GLN A 81 13.39 -16.12 -13.58
C GLN A 81 14.20 -15.38 -12.51
N HIS A 82 13.68 -14.27 -11.96
CA HIS A 82 14.41 -13.39 -11.04
C HIS A 82 13.68 -13.20 -9.69
N PRO A 83 13.38 -14.27 -8.93
CA PRO A 83 12.59 -14.18 -7.69
C PRO A 83 13.22 -13.27 -6.62
N VAL A 84 14.57 -13.23 -6.54
CA VAL A 84 15.28 -12.34 -5.60
C VAL A 84 15.13 -10.87 -5.99
N ALA A 85 15.14 -10.57 -7.29
CA ALA A 85 14.89 -9.21 -7.78
C ALA A 85 13.48 -8.76 -7.43
N MET A 86 12.49 -9.64 -7.60
CA MET A 86 11.09 -9.35 -7.26
C MET A 86 10.91 -9.09 -5.76
N ALA A 87 11.60 -9.86 -4.90
CA ALA A 87 11.58 -9.62 -3.47
C ALA A 87 12.20 -8.26 -3.09
N LYS A 88 13.29 -7.85 -3.75
CA LYS A 88 13.90 -6.52 -3.54
C LYS A 88 13.00 -5.39 -4.01
N PHE A 89 12.43 -5.52 -5.21
CA PHE A 89 11.44 -4.59 -5.75
C PHE A 89 10.28 -4.40 -4.77
N PHE A 90 9.67 -5.51 -4.32
CA PHE A 90 8.57 -5.50 -3.37
C PHE A 90 8.97 -4.80 -2.07
N ASN A 91 10.12 -5.16 -1.49
CA ASN A 91 10.59 -4.57 -0.24
C ASN A 91 10.78 -3.05 -0.36
N VAL A 92 11.42 -2.58 -1.43
CA VAL A 92 11.66 -1.15 -1.64
C VAL A 92 10.35 -0.41 -1.85
N LEU A 93 9.47 -0.93 -2.72
CA LEU A 93 8.18 -0.31 -2.98
C LEU A 93 7.32 -0.22 -1.70
N ILE A 94 7.19 -1.33 -0.97
CA ILE A 94 6.40 -1.37 0.26
C ILE A 94 6.98 -0.48 1.35
N THR A 95 8.31 -0.47 1.54
CA THR A 95 8.95 0.40 2.53
C THR A 95 8.70 1.87 2.20
N SER A 96 8.88 2.26 0.94
CA SER A 96 8.60 3.63 0.48
C SER A 96 7.13 4.00 0.66
N ILE A 97 6.20 3.08 0.36
CA ILE A 97 4.77 3.33 0.55
C ILE A 97 4.44 3.48 2.05
N ILE A 98 4.96 2.62 2.93
CA ILE A 98 4.72 2.74 4.38
C ILE A 98 5.30 4.05 4.91
N GLN A 99 6.51 4.43 4.49
CA GLN A 99 7.11 5.70 4.86
C GLN A 99 6.25 6.89 4.41
N ALA A 100 5.75 6.88 3.17
CA ALA A 100 4.89 7.96 2.70
C ALA A 100 3.50 7.97 3.38
N LEU A 101 2.84 6.80 3.47
CA LEU A 101 1.48 6.70 4.01
C LEU A 101 1.44 7.00 5.51
N ILE A 102 2.31 6.32 6.28
CA ILE A 102 2.27 6.30 7.74
C ILE A 102 3.16 7.41 8.31
N GLU A 103 4.45 7.42 7.97
CA GLU A 103 5.39 8.39 8.55
C GLU A 103 5.23 9.78 7.93
N GLY A 104 4.88 9.84 6.65
CA GLY A 104 4.58 11.07 5.91
C GLY A 104 3.20 11.66 6.22
N GLY A 105 2.35 10.94 6.98
CA GLY A 105 1.09 11.46 7.48
C GLY A 105 -0.03 11.59 6.44
N VAL A 106 0.05 10.88 5.31
CA VAL A 106 -1.00 10.92 4.27
C VAL A 106 -2.34 10.45 4.80
N VAL A 107 -2.36 9.43 5.69
CA VAL A 107 -3.59 8.97 6.34
C VAL A 107 -3.92 9.74 7.63
N GLY A 108 -3.16 10.80 7.92
CA GLY A 108 -3.22 11.52 9.19
C GLY A 108 -2.34 10.89 10.28
N PRO A 109 -2.42 11.38 11.52
CA PRO A 109 -1.62 10.86 12.63
C PRO A 109 -1.99 9.42 12.95
N VAL A 110 -0.98 8.56 13.13
CA VAL A 110 -1.14 7.11 13.35
C VAL A 110 -0.70 6.75 14.76
N LYS A 111 -1.60 6.11 15.53
CA LYS A 111 -1.33 5.55 16.86
C LYS A 111 -0.52 4.27 16.79
N ALA A 112 -0.89 3.38 15.86
CA ALA A 112 -0.22 2.11 15.62
C ALA A 112 -0.50 1.60 14.21
N HIS A 113 0.36 0.72 13.71
CA HIS A 113 0.10 -0.05 12.50
C HIS A 113 0.65 -1.47 12.64
N PHE A 114 0.05 -2.43 11.93
CA PHE A 114 0.47 -3.83 11.90
C PHE A 114 0.42 -4.35 10.47
N GLY A 115 1.56 -4.80 9.95
CA GLY A 115 1.69 -5.29 8.58
C GLY A 115 2.06 -6.76 8.50
N THR A 116 1.49 -7.48 7.53
CA THR A 116 1.90 -8.84 7.19
C THR A 116 2.03 -9.01 5.68
N VAL A 117 3.06 -9.76 5.27
CA VAL A 117 3.34 -10.06 3.86
C VAL A 117 2.87 -11.47 3.59
N GLU A 118 2.06 -11.63 2.55
CA GLU A 118 1.61 -12.94 2.08
C GLU A 118 1.91 -13.13 0.60
N ALA A 119 2.21 -14.38 0.23
CA ALA A 119 2.29 -14.76 -1.17
C ALA A 119 0.87 -14.88 -1.73
N GLN A 120 0.59 -14.13 -2.79
CA GLN A 120 -0.61 -14.31 -3.60
C GLN A 120 -0.56 -15.70 -4.25
N GLY A 121 -1.72 -16.29 -4.53
CA GLY A 121 -1.84 -17.57 -5.26
C GLY A 121 -1.27 -17.58 -6.69
N ARG A 122 -0.57 -16.51 -7.08
CA ARG A 122 0.13 -16.32 -8.37
C ARG A 122 1.64 -16.14 -8.20
N GLY A 123 2.18 -16.29 -7.00
CA GLY A 123 3.61 -16.22 -6.70
C GLY A 123 4.13 -14.82 -6.34
N THR A 124 3.32 -13.78 -6.51
CA THR A 124 3.64 -12.38 -6.18
C THR A 124 3.41 -12.11 -4.70
N LEU A 125 4.09 -11.12 -4.12
CA LEU A 125 3.87 -10.72 -2.72
C LEU A 125 2.85 -9.58 -2.65
N HIS A 126 2.00 -9.57 -1.62
CA HIS A 126 1.20 -8.41 -1.26
C HIS A 126 1.29 -8.15 0.25
N LEU A 127 1.03 -6.91 0.64
CA LEU A 127 0.98 -6.49 2.04
C LEU A 127 -0.47 -6.33 2.48
N HIS A 128 -0.82 -6.93 3.61
CA HIS A 128 -1.98 -6.54 4.41
C HIS A 128 -1.53 -5.65 5.56
N LEU A 129 -2.17 -4.49 5.71
CA LEU A 129 -1.85 -3.48 6.72
C LEU A 129 -3.10 -3.11 7.49
N LEU A 130 -3.01 -3.19 8.82
CA LEU A 130 -3.96 -2.62 9.76
C LEU A 130 -3.38 -1.31 10.28
N VAL A 131 -4.19 -0.25 10.31
CA VAL A 131 -3.78 1.06 10.82
C VAL A 131 -4.78 1.55 11.84
N TRP A 132 -4.27 2.04 12.97
CA TRP A 132 -5.01 2.72 14.02
C TRP A 132 -4.65 4.20 13.95
N LEU A 133 -5.63 5.03 13.60
CA LEU A 133 -5.47 6.47 13.52
C LEU A 133 -5.59 7.09 14.91
N GLU A 134 -4.90 8.21 15.10
CA GLU A 134 -5.17 9.07 16.25
C GLU A 134 -6.41 9.91 15.91
N HIS A 135 -7.58 9.50 16.40
CA HIS A 135 -8.80 10.29 16.28
C HIS A 135 -9.42 10.55 17.66
N GLU A 136 -9.96 11.76 17.82
CA GLU A 136 -10.49 12.22 19.11
C GLU A 136 -11.89 11.69 19.41
N TYR A 137 -12.61 11.21 18.38
CA TYR A 137 -14.01 10.80 18.52
C TYR A 137 -14.17 9.32 18.83
N THR A 138 -14.73 9.00 19.99
CA THR A 138 -15.26 7.67 20.28
C THR A 138 -16.49 7.37 19.41
N PRO A 139 -16.86 6.09 19.17
CA PRO A 139 -18.08 5.74 18.44
C PRO A 139 -19.36 6.36 19.02
N ALA A 140 -19.42 6.56 20.34
CA ALA A 140 -20.53 7.23 21.01
C ALA A 140 -20.58 8.73 20.68
N GLN A 141 -19.43 9.42 20.69
CA GLN A 141 -19.34 10.81 20.27
C GLN A 141 -19.66 10.97 18.78
N LEU A 142 -19.18 10.06 17.93
CA LEU A 142 -19.51 10.07 16.51
C LEU A 142 -21.03 9.94 16.30
N LYS A 143 -21.68 9.02 17.02
CA LYS A 143 -23.13 8.82 16.99
C LYS A 143 -23.90 10.06 17.44
N GLU A 144 -23.41 10.78 18.44
CA GLU A 144 -24.04 12.01 18.91
C GLU A 144 -23.83 13.15 17.91
N ASN A 145 -22.60 13.33 17.42
CA ASN A 145 -22.23 14.37 16.46
C ASN A 145 -22.99 14.24 15.14
N ILE A 146 -23.28 13.03 14.68
CA ILE A 146 -24.09 12.77 13.48
C ILE A 146 -25.52 13.35 13.59
N LYS A 147 -26.03 13.62 14.79
CA LYS A 147 -27.34 14.26 14.95
C LYS A 147 -27.30 15.75 14.57
N THR A 148 -26.13 16.37 14.66
CA THR A 148 -25.92 17.78 14.33
C THR A 148 -25.79 17.97 12.83
N GLU A 149 -26.60 18.86 12.26
CA GLU A 149 -26.61 19.12 10.82
C GLU A 149 -25.25 19.61 10.30
N GLN A 150 -24.60 20.52 11.04
CA GLN A 150 -23.28 21.02 10.69
C GLN A 150 -22.24 19.91 10.54
N PHE A 151 -22.19 18.97 11.49
CA PHE A 151 -21.25 17.85 11.44
C PHE A 151 -21.55 16.92 10.26
N ARG A 152 -22.82 16.62 9.98
CA ARG A 152 -23.20 15.81 8.81
C ARG A 152 -22.74 16.44 7.51
N ASN A 153 -22.96 17.75 7.35
CA ASN A 153 -22.58 18.46 6.14
C ASN A 153 -21.05 18.48 5.97
N SER A 154 -20.30 18.67 7.07
CA SER A 154 -18.83 18.56 7.04
C SER A 154 -18.35 17.13 6.71
N LEU A 155 -19.00 16.09 7.26
CA LEU A 155 -18.66 14.70 6.97
C LEU A 155 -18.96 14.34 5.50
N ILE A 156 -20.09 14.78 4.96
CA ILE A 156 -20.44 14.59 3.55
C ILE A 156 -19.41 15.27 2.66
N ALA A 157 -19.09 16.55 2.91
CA ALA A 157 -18.10 17.27 2.13
C ALA A 157 -16.71 16.60 2.16
N TYR A 158 -16.31 16.07 3.32
CA TYR A 158 -15.09 15.27 3.44
C TYR A 158 -15.15 14.01 2.59
N LEU A 159 -16.24 13.22 2.68
CA LEU A 159 -16.41 11.99 1.91
C LEU A 159 -16.43 12.25 0.41
N GLU A 160 -17.09 13.32 -0.04
CA GLU A 160 -17.11 13.74 -1.45
C GLU A 160 -15.73 14.19 -1.96
N ASP A 161 -14.86 14.69 -1.07
CA ASP A 161 -13.50 15.06 -1.45
C ASP A 161 -12.58 13.83 -1.58
N ILE A 162 -12.72 12.83 -0.70
CA ILE A 162 -11.85 11.65 -0.69
C ILE A 162 -12.34 10.49 -1.55
N VAL A 163 -13.66 10.37 -1.76
CA VAL A 163 -14.27 9.33 -2.61
C VAL A 163 -14.54 9.95 -3.97
N LYS A 164 -13.59 9.77 -4.89
CA LYS A 164 -13.71 10.19 -6.28
C LYS A 164 -13.58 8.97 -7.18
N GLU A 165 -14.59 8.76 -8.02
CA GLU A 165 -14.49 7.89 -9.19
C GLU A 165 -14.53 8.82 -10.40
N ASP A 166 -13.38 8.96 -11.07
CA ASP A 166 -13.21 9.90 -12.16
C ASP A 166 -12.97 9.16 -13.47
N ILE A 167 -13.72 9.56 -14.50
CA ILE A 167 -13.56 9.12 -15.89
C ILE A 167 -13.09 10.27 -16.78
N ASP A 168 -12.83 11.46 -16.23
CA ASP A 168 -12.44 12.67 -16.96
C ASP A 168 -11.15 12.42 -17.76
N ASP A 169 -10.22 11.67 -17.18
CA ASP A 169 -9.01 11.18 -17.84
C ASP A 169 -9.25 10.22 -19.02
N LEU A 170 -10.46 9.68 -19.16
CA LEU A 170 -10.89 8.79 -20.23
C LEU A 170 -11.80 9.49 -21.26
N LYS A 171 -12.39 10.65 -20.93
CA LYS A 171 -13.35 11.35 -21.79
C LYS A 171 -12.76 11.81 -23.13
N ASN A 172 -11.44 12.02 -23.18
CA ASN A 172 -10.72 12.50 -24.37
C ASN A 172 -9.85 11.42 -25.04
N LEU A 173 -9.93 10.16 -24.60
CA LEU A 173 -9.14 9.06 -25.14
C LEU A 173 -9.96 8.25 -26.14
N SER A 174 -9.35 7.92 -27.28
CA SER A 174 -9.95 6.96 -28.22
C SER A 174 -9.86 5.55 -27.64
N ILE A 175 -10.70 4.62 -28.11
CA ILE A 175 -10.72 3.22 -27.64
C ILE A 175 -9.31 2.58 -27.72
N THR A 176 -8.56 2.91 -28.76
CA THR A 176 -7.16 2.49 -28.95
C THR A 176 -6.22 3.02 -27.87
N ASP A 177 -6.41 4.25 -27.39
CA ASP A 177 -5.59 4.83 -26.32
C ASP A 177 -5.93 4.22 -24.95
N ILE A 178 -7.18 3.79 -24.76
CA ILE A 178 -7.64 3.12 -23.54
C ILE A 178 -7.05 1.71 -23.45
N GLU A 179 -6.97 0.98 -24.56
CA GLU A 179 -6.35 -0.36 -24.62
C GLU A 179 -4.84 -0.29 -24.32
N GLU A 180 -4.15 0.72 -24.83
CA GLU A 180 -2.72 0.95 -24.54
C GLU A 180 -2.50 1.34 -23.06
N ARG A 181 -3.35 2.23 -22.50
CA ARG A 181 -3.26 2.67 -21.11
C ARG A 181 -3.68 1.61 -20.09
N SER A 182 -4.59 0.70 -20.45
CA SER A 182 -4.96 -0.50 -19.67
C SER A 182 -3.80 -1.49 -19.55
N GLN A 183 -2.83 -1.43 -20.48
CA GLN A 183 -1.68 -2.34 -20.52
C GLN A 183 -0.54 -1.91 -19.57
N TYR A 184 -0.56 -0.67 -19.09
CA TYR A 184 0.40 -0.06 -18.17
C TYR A 184 -0.30 0.36 -16.85
N PRO A 185 0.38 0.36 -15.70
CA PRO A 185 -0.25 0.72 -14.44
C PRO A 185 -0.77 2.16 -14.50
N ALA A 186 -1.97 2.39 -13.96
CA ALA A 186 -2.56 3.72 -13.83
C ALA A 186 -1.58 4.64 -13.08
N VAL A 187 -1.04 5.62 -13.78
CA VAL A 187 -0.30 6.73 -13.18
C VAL A 187 -1.33 7.62 -12.51
N LEU A 188 -1.36 7.62 -11.18
CA LEU A 188 -2.09 8.62 -10.40
C LEU A 188 -1.47 9.99 -10.71
N PHE A 189 -2.11 10.75 -11.60
CA PHE A 189 -1.81 12.16 -11.78
C PHE A 189 -2.47 12.93 -10.64
N CYS A 190 -1.66 13.69 -9.89
CA CYS A 190 -2.21 14.70 -9.00
C CYS A 190 -2.76 15.84 -9.88
N PRO A 191 -4.05 16.22 -9.79
CA PRO A 191 -4.67 17.22 -10.69
C PRO A 191 -4.03 18.61 -10.60
N ASN A 192 -3.28 18.88 -9.53
CA ASN A 192 -2.66 20.17 -9.29
C ASN A 192 -1.14 19.99 -9.28
N GLY A 193 -0.48 20.35 -10.39
CA GLY A 193 0.97 20.30 -10.65
C GLY A 193 1.85 21.06 -9.65
N SER A 194 1.78 20.67 -8.39
CA SER A 194 2.58 21.18 -7.28
C SER A 194 3.75 20.24 -7.12
N ARG A 195 4.94 20.70 -7.53
CA ARG A 195 6.23 20.05 -7.28
C ARG A 195 6.27 19.53 -5.84
N LEU A 196 6.63 18.25 -5.67
CA LEU A 196 7.14 17.72 -4.40
C LEU A 196 8.27 18.64 -3.94
N LEU A 197 7.95 19.50 -2.99
CA LEU A 197 8.91 20.31 -2.27
C LEU A 197 9.82 19.35 -1.49
N GLN A 198 11.11 19.51 -1.73
CA GLN A 198 12.19 18.90 -0.99
C GLN A 198 11.97 19.07 0.52
N ALA A 199 11.82 17.96 1.24
CA ALA A 199 12.04 17.93 2.68
C ALA A 199 13.37 17.21 2.94
N GLN A 200 14.42 18.01 3.08
CA GLN A 200 15.76 17.60 3.46
C GLN A 200 15.76 16.96 4.85
N HIS A 201 16.60 15.94 5.01
CA HIS A 201 17.26 15.46 6.23
C HIS A 201 16.78 16.00 7.59
N ARG A 202 16.31 15.08 8.45
CA ARG A 202 16.92 14.84 9.78
C ARG A 202 16.42 13.53 10.35
N ALA A 203 17.34 12.58 10.47
CA ALA A 203 17.19 11.45 11.37
C ALA A 203 17.24 11.95 12.82
N SER A 204 16.26 11.57 13.62
CA SER A 204 16.46 11.42 15.06
C SER A 204 15.56 10.30 15.57
N ALA A 205 16.20 9.17 15.84
CA ALA A 205 15.71 8.22 16.82
C ALA A 205 15.46 8.94 18.14
N LEU A 206 14.36 8.61 18.82
CA LEU A 206 14.31 8.39 20.27
C LEU A 206 12.89 7.97 20.66
N CYS A 207 12.73 6.66 20.72
CA CYS A 207 11.86 6.02 21.70
C CYS A 207 12.32 6.47 23.10
N ARG A 208 11.40 6.97 23.94
CA ARG A 208 11.52 6.98 25.41
C ARG A 208 10.15 7.34 26.04
N PRO A 209 9.97 7.00 27.32
CA PRO A 209 8.85 6.21 27.86
C PRO A 209 7.53 6.95 28.05
#